data_AF-A0A967RTL6-F1
#
_entry.id   AF-A0A967RTL6-F1
#
_cell.length_a   1.000
_cell.length_b   1.000
_cell.length_c   1.000
_cell.angle_alpha   90.00
_cell.angle_beta   90.00
_cell.angle_gamma   90.00
#
_symmetry.space_group_name_H-M   'P 1'
#
loop_
_entity.id
_entity.type
_entity.pdbx_description
1 polymer ?
#
loop_
_entity_poly.entity_id
_entity_poly.type
_entity_poly.pdbx_seq_one_letter_code
_entity_poly.pdbx_strand_id
1 'polypeptide(L)'
;MQSDNDLKAVCSVADLARKLGLSRARFYQLMEKGVFPKPVYCTRTRRPFYTLDLQQKSIDARKTGIGHNGQLVVFYSARQNKFRKSQDSPDYRYEELTAILRQMGLNITCNKVKNAVKALYPEELTQHTIDGAIIRDLFKHFNQGL
;
A
#
# COMPACT_ATOMS: atom_id res chain seq x y z
N MET A 1 9.03 -9.95 -14.12
CA MET A 1 9.69 -11.24 -14.38
C MET A 1 9.83 -11.94 -13.03
N GLN A 2 9.18 -13.09 -12.83
CA GLN A 2 9.24 -13.82 -11.55
C GLN A 2 10.60 -14.50 -11.45
N SER A 3 11.33 -14.14 -10.40
CA SER A 3 12.65 -14.61 -10.03
C SER A 3 12.67 -16.11 -9.74
N ASP A 4 13.85 -16.68 -9.95
CA ASP A 4 14.18 -18.08 -9.82
C ASP A 4 13.55 -18.77 -8.62
N ASN A 5 13.04 -19.97 -8.89
CA ASN A 5 12.10 -20.70 -8.07
C ASN A 5 12.82 -21.35 -6.89
N ASP A 6 13.05 -20.59 -5.82
CA ASP A 6 13.69 -21.04 -4.59
C ASP A 6 12.79 -22.02 -3.82
N LEU A 7 12.69 -23.24 -4.34
CA LEU A 7 11.94 -24.34 -3.75
C LEU A 7 12.61 -24.75 -2.44
N LYS A 8 11.80 -24.84 -1.39
CA LYS A 8 12.24 -25.29 -0.07
C LYS A 8 11.76 -26.71 0.15
N ALA A 9 12.45 -27.48 1.00
CA ALA A 9 12.01 -28.82 1.37
C ALA A 9 10.54 -28.85 1.83
N VAL A 10 10.15 -27.86 2.63
CA VAL A 10 8.76 -27.56 3.00
C VAL A 10 8.53 -26.06 3.04
N CYS A 11 7.33 -25.61 2.69
CA CYS A 11 6.91 -24.22 2.91
C CYS A 11 5.48 -24.12 3.43
N SER A 12 5.16 -22.99 4.06
CA SER A 12 3.81 -22.72 4.52
C SER A 12 2.89 -22.32 3.35
N VAL A 13 1.58 -22.39 3.59
CA VAL A 13 0.56 -21.90 2.64
C VAL A 13 0.79 -20.42 2.27
N ALA A 14 1.19 -19.61 3.24
CA ALA A 14 1.43 -18.18 3.02
C ALA A 14 2.68 -17.93 2.17
N ASP A 15 3.74 -18.72 2.37
CA ASP A 15 4.95 -18.63 1.58
C ASP A 15 4.69 -19.03 0.12
N LEU A 16 3.96 -20.12 -0.10
CA LEU A 16 3.63 -20.57 -1.46
C LEU A 16 2.75 -19.55 -2.19
N ALA A 17 1.72 -19.01 -1.52
CA ALA A 17 0.88 -17.96 -2.10
C ALA A 17 1.73 -16.74 -2.54
N ARG A 18 2.69 -16.32 -1.71
CA ARG A 18 3.62 -15.22 -2.03
C ARG A 18 4.50 -15.56 -3.24
N LYS A 19 5.07 -16.77 -3.30
CA LYS A 19 5.88 -17.24 -4.44
C LYS A 19 5.09 -17.21 -5.75
N LEU A 20 3.81 -17.56 -5.72
CA LEU A 20 2.92 -17.53 -6.90
C LEU A 20 2.42 -16.13 -7.26
N GLY A 21 2.78 -15.09 -6.48
CA GLY A 21 2.30 -13.72 -6.69
C GLY A 21 0.80 -13.56 -6.44
N LEU A 22 0.24 -14.34 -5.51
CA LEU A 22 -1.17 -14.34 -5.17
C LEU A 22 -1.39 -13.81 -3.74
N SER A 23 -2.52 -13.14 -3.52
CA SER A 23 -3.00 -12.92 -2.16
C SER A 23 -3.38 -14.25 -1.52
N ARG A 24 -3.24 -14.35 -0.19
CA ARG A 24 -3.58 -15.57 0.54
C ARG A 24 -5.04 -15.98 0.36
N ALA A 25 -5.95 -15.00 0.35
CA ALA A 25 -7.37 -15.23 0.09
C ALA A 25 -7.61 -15.82 -1.30
N ARG A 26 -6.96 -15.26 -2.33
CA ARG A 26 -7.11 -15.77 -3.70
C ARG A 26 -6.54 -17.19 -3.85
N PHE A 27 -5.44 -17.48 -3.16
CA PHE A 27 -4.87 -18.82 -3.14
C PHE A 27 -5.85 -19.85 -2.54
N TYR A 28 -6.48 -19.54 -1.41
CA TYR A 28 -7.50 -20.41 -0.81
C TYR A 28 -8.69 -20.66 -1.74
N GLN A 29 -9.23 -19.62 -2.39
CA GLN A 29 -10.33 -19.78 -3.35
C GLN A 29 -9.97 -20.73 -4.49
N LEU A 30 -8.74 -20.64 -5.01
CA LEU A 30 -8.26 -21.49 -6.10
C LEU A 30 -8.01 -22.93 -5.63
N MET A 31 -7.52 -23.09 -4.40
CA MET A 31 -7.37 -24.40 -3.76
C MET A 31 -8.74 -25.07 -3.53
N GLU A 32 -9.75 -24.33 -3.07
CA GLU A 32 -11.13 -24.84 -2.92
C GLU A 32 -11.72 -25.29 -4.26
N LYS A 33 -11.42 -24.56 -5.34
CA LYS A 33 -11.81 -24.93 -6.70
C LYS A 33 -11.01 -26.11 -7.28
N GLY A 34 -9.99 -26.60 -6.57
CA GLY A 34 -9.13 -27.70 -7.03
C GLY A 34 -8.05 -27.29 -8.03
N VAL A 35 -7.84 -25.99 -8.26
CA VAL A 35 -6.78 -25.48 -9.15
C VAL A 35 -5.41 -25.74 -8.53
N PHE A 36 -5.29 -25.58 -7.22
CA PHE A 36 -4.09 -25.93 -6.47
C PHE A 36 -4.34 -27.15 -5.57
N PRO A 37 -3.34 -28.01 -5.35
CA PRO A 37 -3.46 -29.15 -4.45
C PRO A 37 -3.66 -28.69 -3.00
N LYS A 38 -4.33 -29.51 -2.19
CA LYS A 38 -4.48 -29.28 -0.76
C LYS A 38 -3.15 -29.50 -0.03
N PRO A 39 -2.85 -28.74 1.04
CA PRO A 39 -1.63 -28.93 1.82
C PRO A 39 -1.69 -30.21 2.65
N VAL A 40 -0.51 -30.71 3.02
CA VAL A 40 -0.35 -31.78 4.01
C VAL A 40 -0.34 -31.15 5.40
N TYR A 41 -0.88 -31.86 6.39
CA TYR A 41 -0.87 -31.40 7.78
C TYR A 41 0.22 -32.11 8.56
N CYS A 42 1.02 -31.33 9.29
CA CYS A 42 1.99 -31.90 10.20
C CYS A 42 1.25 -32.57 11.37
N THR A 43 1.45 -33.87 11.57
CA THR A 43 0.77 -34.64 12.63
C THR A 43 1.01 -34.05 14.03
N ARG A 44 2.23 -33.58 14.28
CA ARG A 44 2.63 -32.98 15.57
C ARG A 44 2.03 -31.61 15.83
N THR A 45 2.03 -30.72 14.83
CA THR A 45 1.68 -29.30 15.03
C THR A 45 0.31 -28.93 14.46
N ARG A 46 -0.31 -29.84 13.70
CA ARG A 46 -1.53 -29.63 12.91
C ARG A 46 -1.47 -28.42 11.96
N ARG A 47 -0.26 -27.95 11.63
CA ARG A 47 -0.07 -26.84 10.69
C ARG A 47 -0.01 -27.36 9.25
N PRO A 48 -0.68 -26.69 8.29
CA PRO A 48 -0.60 -27.05 6.89
C PRO A 48 0.73 -26.62 6.28
N PHE A 49 1.33 -27.49 5.49
CA PHE A 49 2.56 -27.25 4.74
C PHE A 49 2.50 -27.91 3.36
N TYR A 50 3.31 -27.39 2.44
CA TYR A 50 3.50 -27.95 1.12
C TYR A 50 4.88 -28.60 1.03
N THR A 51 4.92 -29.86 0.59
CA THR A 51 6.15 -30.57 0.22
C THR A 51 6.68 -30.04 -1.11
N LEU A 52 7.91 -30.42 -1.48
CA LEU A 52 8.51 -30.00 -2.74
C LEU A 52 7.67 -30.38 -3.96
N ASP A 53 7.12 -31.60 -4.00
CA ASP A 53 6.25 -32.07 -5.09
C ASP A 53 4.98 -31.20 -5.23
N LEU A 54 4.31 -30.90 -4.12
CA LEU A 54 3.09 -30.09 -4.16
C LEU A 54 3.38 -28.62 -4.50
N GLN A 55 4.54 -28.10 -4.10
CA GLN A 55 5.01 -26.79 -4.54
C GLN A 55 5.17 -26.78 -6.07
N GLN A 56 5.88 -27.78 -6.62
CA GLN A 56 6.13 -27.88 -8.05
C GLN A 56 4.82 -27.92 -8.86
N LYS A 57 3.87 -28.78 -8.46
CA LYS A 57 2.53 -28.85 -9.08
C LYS A 57 1.80 -27.50 -9.07
N SER A 58 1.92 -26.75 -7.98
CA SER A 58 1.27 -25.44 -7.88
C SER A 58 1.93 -24.39 -8.77
N ILE A 59 3.26 -24.46 -8.91
CA ILE A 59 4.03 -23.60 -9.80
C ILE A 59 3.75 -23.92 -11.25
N ASP A 60 3.68 -25.21 -11.59
CA ASP A 60 3.35 -25.65 -12.94
C ASP A 60 1.93 -25.22 -13.31
N ALA A 61 0.95 -25.41 -12.40
CA ALA A 61 -0.41 -24.91 -12.63
C ALA A 61 -0.44 -23.40 -12.88
N ARG A 62 0.36 -22.62 -12.14
CA ARG A 62 0.47 -21.17 -12.34
C ARG A 62 1.12 -20.79 -13.67
N LYS A 63 2.10 -21.57 -14.14
CA LYS A 63 2.81 -21.33 -15.40
C LYS A 63 1.99 -21.74 -16.62
N THR A 64 1.37 -22.91 -16.58
CA THR A 64 0.62 -23.48 -17.71
C THR A 64 -0.80 -22.96 -17.79
N GLY A 65 -1.37 -22.48 -16.68
CA GLY A 65 -2.79 -22.18 -16.60
C GLY A 65 -3.66 -23.43 -16.47
N ILE A 66 -3.08 -24.61 -16.27
CA ILE A 66 -3.82 -25.87 -16.10
C ILE A 66 -3.81 -26.22 -14.61
N GLY A 67 -4.98 -26.19 -13.98
CA GLY A 67 -5.16 -26.55 -12.58
C GLY A 67 -4.80 -28.00 -12.29
N HIS A 68 -4.55 -28.31 -11.02
CA HIS A 68 -4.30 -29.68 -10.56
C HIS A 68 -5.47 -30.64 -10.90
N ASN A 69 -6.68 -30.10 -10.99
CA ASN A 69 -7.89 -30.79 -11.43
C ASN A 69 -8.09 -30.82 -12.96
N GLY A 70 -7.13 -30.35 -13.76
CA GLY A 70 -7.20 -30.28 -15.22
C GLY A 70 -7.99 -29.08 -15.79
N GLN A 71 -8.55 -28.22 -14.94
CA GLN A 71 -9.31 -27.05 -15.42
C GLN A 71 -8.39 -25.94 -15.91
N LEU A 72 -8.79 -25.26 -16.99
CA LEU A 72 -8.07 -24.10 -17.49
C LEU A 72 -8.39 -22.86 -16.64
N VAL A 73 -7.34 -22.16 -16.22
CA VAL A 73 -7.40 -20.99 -15.34
C VAL A 73 -6.53 -19.87 -15.88
N VAL A 74 -7.15 -18.72 -16.12
CA VAL A 74 -6.45 -17.51 -16.53
C VAL A 74 -5.99 -16.75 -15.29
N PHE A 75 -4.68 -16.56 -15.18
CA PHE A 75 -4.06 -15.81 -14.09
C PHE A 75 -3.74 -14.38 -14.51
N TYR A 76 -4.70 -13.48 -14.32
CA TYR A 76 -4.48 -12.06 -14.60
C TYR A 76 -3.38 -11.49 -13.71
N SER A 77 -2.52 -10.65 -14.31
CA SER A 77 -1.60 -9.81 -13.55
C SER A 77 -2.40 -8.81 -12.71
N ALA A 78 -1.90 -8.52 -11.50
CA ALA A 78 -2.46 -7.42 -10.72
C ALA A 78 -2.40 -6.15 -11.56
N ARG A 79 -3.54 -5.45 -11.70
CA ARG A 79 -3.52 -4.08 -12.23
C ARG A 79 -2.57 -3.29 -11.34
N GLN A 80 -1.58 -2.66 -11.95
CA GLN A 80 -0.83 -1.63 -11.25
C GLN A 80 -1.82 -0.53 -10.95
N ASN A 81 -2.29 -0.47 -9.69
CA ASN A 81 -2.93 0.71 -9.17
C ASN A 81 -1.86 1.79 -9.21
N LYS A 82 -1.80 2.54 -10.33
CA LYS A 82 -1.21 3.87 -10.32
C LYS A 82 -1.95 4.56 -9.19
N PHE A 83 -1.27 4.78 -8.06
CA PHE A 83 -1.80 5.64 -7.02
C PHE A 83 -2.27 6.89 -7.72
N ARG A 84 -3.59 7.12 -7.77
CA ARG A 84 -4.11 8.40 -8.19
C ARG A 84 -3.54 9.35 -7.14
N LYS A 85 -2.49 10.10 -7.49
CA LYS A 85 -2.12 11.27 -6.69
C LYS A 85 -3.41 12.03 -6.52
N SER A 86 -3.87 12.20 -5.29
CA SER A 86 -4.96 13.11 -5.00
C SER A 86 -4.55 14.44 -5.63
N GLN A 87 -5.28 14.85 -6.66
CA GLN A 87 -5.15 16.17 -7.25
C GLN A 87 -5.73 17.15 -6.23
N ASP A 88 -5.01 17.36 -5.13
CA ASP A 88 -5.09 18.61 -4.39
C ASP A 88 -4.53 19.65 -5.38
N SER A 89 -5.40 20.44 -5.99
CA SER A 89 -4.96 21.63 -6.72
C SER A 89 -4.06 22.44 -5.79
N PRO A 90 -2.89 22.92 -6.26
CA PRO A 90 -2.04 23.77 -5.44
C PRO A 90 -2.87 25.02 -5.10
N ASP A 91 -3.34 25.10 -3.86
CA ASP A 91 -4.00 26.29 -3.37
C ASP A 91 -2.88 27.30 -3.09
N TYR A 92 -2.67 28.17 -4.09
CA TYR A 92 -1.61 29.17 -4.16
C TYR A 92 -1.47 30.00 -2.87
N ARG A 93 -2.56 30.14 -2.09
CA ARG A 93 -2.57 30.86 -0.81
C ARG A 93 -1.64 30.23 0.23
N TYR A 94 -1.61 28.90 0.32
CA TYR A 94 -0.72 28.24 1.28
C TYR A 94 0.74 28.28 0.82
N GLU A 95 0.98 28.33 -0.49
CA GLU A 95 2.33 28.50 -1.03
C GLU A 95 2.87 29.90 -0.72
N GLU A 96 2.05 30.93 -0.91
CA GLU A 96 2.39 32.32 -0.59
C GLU A 96 2.65 32.52 0.92
N LEU A 97 1.75 32.02 1.78
CA LEU A 97 1.96 32.02 3.23
C LEU A 97 3.24 31.27 3.64
N THR A 98 3.53 30.13 2.99
CA THR A 98 4.75 29.37 3.25
C THR A 98 5.99 30.17 2.84
N ALA A 99 5.94 30.90 1.72
CA ALA A 99 7.04 31.73 1.25
C ALA A 99 7.33 32.90 2.21
N ILE A 100 6.29 33.60 2.68
CA ILE A 100 6.41 34.70 3.64
C ILE A 100 7.01 34.20 4.96
N LEU A 101 6.49 33.10 5.51
CA LEU A 101 6.99 32.55 6.78
C LEU A 101 8.43 32.06 6.67
N ARG A 102 8.85 31.54 5.51
CA ARG A 102 10.26 31.21 5.23
C ARG A 102 11.14 32.44 5.18
N GLN A 103 10.67 33.52 4.55
CA GLN A 103 11.38 34.79 4.52
C GLN A 103 11.56 35.40 5.91
N MET A 104 10.61 35.13 6.83
CA MET A 104 10.71 35.51 8.25
C MET A 104 11.62 34.58 9.07
N GLY A 105 12.25 33.56 8.47
CA GLY A 105 13.22 32.68 9.12
C GLY A 105 12.70 31.30 9.55
N LEU A 106 11.46 30.92 9.20
CA LEU A 106 10.89 29.62 9.57
C LEU A 106 11.09 28.56 8.48
N ASN A 107 11.73 27.43 8.83
CA ASN A 107 11.87 26.28 7.94
C ASN A 107 10.61 25.39 7.96
N ILE A 108 9.54 25.82 7.30
CA ILE A 108 8.24 25.12 7.29
C ILE A 108 7.82 24.64 5.89
N THR A 109 6.97 23.61 5.86
CA THR A 109 6.39 23.01 4.65
C THR A 109 4.94 23.43 4.48
N CYS A 110 4.47 23.48 3.22
CA CYS A 110 3.09 23.86 2.89
C CYS A 110 2.05 23.02 3.64
N ASN A 111 2.31 21.72 3.84
CA ASN A 111 1.42 20.85 4.64
C ASN A 111 1.32 21.26 6.11
N LYS A 112 2.42 21.73 6.73
CA LYS A 112 2.39 22.22 8.11
C LYS A 112 1.58 23.51 8.21
N VAL A 113 1.71 24.41 7.23
CA VAL A 113 0.91 25.64 7.14
C VAL A 113 -0.57 25.30 6.96
N LYS A 114 -0.92 24.41 6.02
CA LYS A 114 -2.30 23.95 5.79
C LYS A 114 -2.94 23.37 7.06
N ASN A 115 -2.18 22.58 7.82
CA ASN A 115 -2.66 21.99 9.07
C ASN A 115 -2.80 23.05 10.19
N ALA A 116 -1.85 23.97 10.32
CA ALA A 116 -1.90 25.04 11.31
C ALA A 116 -3.06 26.01 11.05
N VAL A 117 -3.30 26.37 9.78
CA VAL A 117 -4.45 27.19 9.38
C VAL A 117 -5.76 26.50 9.75
N LYS A 118 -5.90 25.20 9.44
CA LYS A 118 -7.09 24.42 9.83
C LYS A 118 -7.30 24.33 11.35
N ALA A 119 -6.20 24.34 12.13
CA ALA A 119 -6.27 24.26 13.58
C ALA A 119 -6.64 25.62 14.23
N LEU A 120 -6.14 26.72 13.67
CA LEU A 120 -6.33 28.07 14.21
C LEU A 120 -7.60 28.75 13.69
N TYR A 121 -8.01 28.42 12.46
CA TYR A 121 -9.18 28.96 11.78
C TYR A 121 -10.02 27.81 11.19
N PRO A 122 -10.82 27.11 12.02
CA PRO A 122 -11.67 26.00 11.57
C PRO A 122 -12.86 26.46 10.72
N GLU A 123 -13.29 27.73 10.87
CA GLU A 123 -14.16 28.43 9.93
C GLU A 123 -13.26 28.88 8.77
N GLU A 124 -13.46 28.31 7.58
CA GLU A 124 -12.60 28.55 6.42
C GLU A 124 -12.36 30.04 6.18
N LEU A 125 -11.15 30.41 5.71
CA LEU A 125 -10.84 31.74 5.16
C LEU A 125 -11.92 32.11 4.13
N THR A 126 -12.99 32.75 4.59
CA THR A 126 -14.16 33.16 3.80
C THR A 126 -13.87 34.45 3.06
N GLN A 127 -12.73 35.08 3.36
CA GLN A 127 -12.25 36.27 2.70
C GLN A 127 -10.94 35.98 1.97
N HIS A 128 -10.92 36.37 0.70
CA HIS A 128 -9.88 36.17 -0.30
C HIS A 128 -8.56 36.93 0.00
N THR A 129 -8.27 37.25 1.26
CA THR A 129 -7.20 38.17 1.62
C THR A 129 -6.23 37.53 2.60
N ILE A 130 -4.96 37.48 2.20
CA ILE A 130 -3.86 37.12 3.09
C ILE A 130 -3.63 38.32 4.02
N ASP A 131 -4.27 38.28 5.18
CA ASP A 131 -4.18 39.35 6.16
C ASP A 131 -2.92 39.21 7.03
N GLY A 132 -2.30 40.34 7.37
CA GLY A 132 -1.15 40.39 8.26
C GLY A 132 -1.40 39.81 9.66
N ALA A 133 -2.67 39.72 10.08
CA ALA A 133 -3.08 39.05 11.32
C ALA A 133 -2.81 37.54 11.26
N ILE A 134 -3.17 36.88 10.15
CA ILE A 134 -2.99 35.44 9.94
C ILE A 134 -1.49 35.09 9.95
N ILE A 135 -0.67 35.91 9.29
CA ILE A 135 0.79 35.71 9.26
C ILE A 135 1.38 35.81 10.67
N ARG A 136 0.95 36.81 11.45
CA ARG A 136 1.41 37.01 12.83
C ARG A 136 1.03 35.84 13.74
N ASP A 137 -0.20 35.35 13.62
CA ASP A 137 -0.69 34.25 14.45
C ASP A 137 -0.03 32.92 14.08
N LEU A 138 0.18 32.65 12.79
CA LEU A 138 0.98 31.50 12.33
C LEU A 138 2.43 31.60 12.81
N PHE A 139 3.05 32.77 12.70
CA PHE A 139 4.44 32.97 13.16
C PHE A 139 4.55 32.73 14.67
N LYS A 140 3.62 33.25 15.47
CA LYS A 140 3.55 32.96 16.91
C LYS A 140 3.36 31.47 17.18
N HIS A 141 2.44 30.81 16.49
CA HIS A 141 2.19 29.38 16.66
C HIS A 141 3.43 28.52 16.39
N PHE A 142 4.21 28.86 15.36
CA PHE A 142 5.45 28.13 15.05
C PHE A 142 6.65 28.53 15.93
N ASN A 143 6.62 29.71 16.57
CA ASN A 143 7.72 30.21 17.40
C ASN A 143 7.51 29.97 18.90
N GLN A 144 6.27 29.82 19.37
CA GLN A 144 5.91 29.51 20.77
C GLN A 144 5.92 28.00 21.08
N GLY A 145 6.34 27.16 20.13
CA GLY A 145 6.53 25.71 20.29
C GLY A 145 7.97 25.32 20.62
N LEU A 146 8.72 26.18 21.32
CA LEU A 146 10.05 25.94 21.91
C LEU A 146 9.94 26.04 23.43
#